data_AF-R6YWB3-F1
#
_entry.id   AF-R6YWB3-F1
#
_cell.length_a   1.000
_cell.length_b   1.000
_cell.length_c   1.000
_cell.angle_alpha   90.00
_cell.angle_beta   90.00
_cell.angle_gamma   90.00
#
_symmetry.space_group_name_H-M   'P 1'
#
loop_
_entity.id
_entity.type
_entity.pdbx_description
1 polymer ?
#
loop_
_entity_poly.entity_id
_entity_poly.type
_entity_poly.pdbx_seq_one_letter_code
_entity_poly.pdbx_strand_id
1 'polypeptide(L)'
;MTGLVLVSTIMKNPSINANEITDGGILTTLAFGQISILGPLILVVGIICFAFSTTLGWAYYGERCVEYFAGKKALVPYRILYILVALIAPVIALDLVWLIADVLNALMAIPNLIAVLLLSPVIVAETRKYINNLDATDDTPVPVVKTGRK
;
A
#
# COMPACT_ATOMS: atom_id res chain seq x y z
N MET A 1 4.37 -7.34 -9.85
CA MET A 1 4.74 -8.46 -10.73
C MET A 1 4.00 -9.69 -10.24
N THR A 2 3.17 -10.27 -11.09
CA THR A 2 2.11 -11.18 -10.63
C THR A 2 2.63 -12.61 -10.52
N GLY A 3 2.04 -13.38 -9.59
CA GLY A 3 2.30 -14.81 -9.43
C GLY A 3 2.05 -15.62 -10.72
N LEU A 4 1.23 -15.10 -11.64
CA LEU A 4 0.99 -15.75 -12.94
C LEU A 4 2.26 -15.83 -13.81
N VAL A 5 3.10 -14.79 -13.81
CA VAL A 5 4.37 -14.79 -14.57
C VAL A 5 5.35 -15.78 -13.96
N LEU A 6 5.40 -15.83 -12.63
CA LEU A 6 6.24 -16.79 -11.89
C LEU A 6 5.81 -18.24 -12.19
N VAL A 7 4.52 -18.55 -12.00
CA VAL A 7 3.99 -19.90 -12.19
C VAL A 7 4.16 -20.38 -13.63
N SER A 8 3.83 -19.54 -14.62
CA SER A 8 4.01 -19.91 -16.04
C SER A 8 5.48 -20.13 -16.42
N THR A 9 6.40 -19.35 -15.84
CA THR A 9 7.83 -19.50 -16.11
C THR A 9 8.42 -20.73 -15.41
N ILE A 10 8.02 -21.01 -14.18
CA ILE A 10 8.43 -22.21 -13.42
C ILE A 10 7.91 -23.48 -14.10
N MET A 11 6.65 -23.48 -14.57
CA MET A 11 6.09 -24.62 -15.30
C MET A 11 6.80 -24.88 -16.64
N LYS A 12 7.26 -23.82 -17.32
CA LYS A 12 7.98 -23.94 -18.59
C LYS A 12 9.45 -24.31 -18.41
N ASN A 13 10.07 -23.90 -17.30
CA ASN A 13 11.48 -24.14 -16.98
C ASN A 13 11.62 -24.76 -15.59
N PRO A 14 11.58 -26.10 -15.47
CA PRO A 14 11.74 -26.80 -14.19
C PRO A 14 13.15 -26.66 -13.58
N SER A 15 14.10 -26.00 -14.26
CA SER A 15 15.39 -25.61 -13.68
C SER A 15 15.28 -24.49 -12.64
N ILE A 16 14.18 -23.72 -12.63
CA ILE A 16 13.87 -22.75 -11.57
C ILE A 16 13.03 -23.48 -10.51
N ASN A 17 13.71 -24.19 -9.60
CA ASN A 17 13.05 -24.93 -8.52
C ASN A 17 12.51 -23.97 -7.45
N ALA A 18 11.21 -23.72 -7.46
CA ALA A 18 10.52 -22.97 -6.41
C ALA A 18 10.56 -23.66 -5.03
N ASN A 19 10.90 -24.95 -4.98
CA ASN A 19 11.05 -25.70 -3.74
C ASN A 19 12.41 -25.45 -3.04
N GLU A 20 13.41 -24.96 -3.78
CA GLU A 20 14.76 -24.69 -3.25
C GLU A 20 15.00 -23.19 -3.00
N ILE A 21 14.32 -22.33 -3.77
CA ILE A 21 14.46 -20.88 -3.66
C ILE A 21 13.27 -20.33 -2.86
N THR A 22 13.51 -19.97 -1.60
CA THR A 22 12.50 -19.40 -0.69
C THR A 22 12.32 -17.89 -0.85
N ASP A 23 13.25 -17.20 -1.51
CA ASP A 23 13.20 -15.77 -1.75
C ASP A 23 12.42 -15.43 -3.03
N GLY A 24 11.25 -14.81 -2.87
CA GLY A 24 10.38 -14.39 -3.97
C GLY A 24 10.99 -13.31 -4.89
N GLY A 25 11.91 -12.49 -4.38
CA GLY A 25 12.65 -11.51 -5.17
C GLY A 25 13.58 -12.21 -6.17
N ILE A 26 14.32 -13.21 -5.70
CA ILE A 26 15.22 -14.02 -6.54
C ILE A 26 14.43 -14.79 -7.60
N LEU A 27 13.31 -15.42 -7.22
CA LEU A 27 12.41 -16.10 -8.16
C LEU A 27 11.93 -15.18 -9.28
N THR A 28 11.61 -13.93 -8.94
CA THR A 28 11.14 -12.96 -9.92
C THR A 28 12.24 -12.51 -10.88
N THR A 29 13.45 -12.28 -10.38
CA THR A 29 14.61 -11.99 -11.23
C THR A 29 14.93 -13.14 -12.19
N LEU A 30 14.90 -14.39 -11.71
CA LEU A 30 15.13 -15.57 -12.53
C LEU A 30 14.04 -15.77 -13.59
N ALA A 31 12.78 -15.50 -13.24
CA ALA A 31 11.67 -15.62 -14.18
C ALA A 31 11.74 -14.57 -15.30
N PHE A 32 11.98 -13.30 -14.96
CA PHE A 32 12.12 -12.23 -15.96
C PHE A 32 13.43 -12.34 -16.75
N GLY A 33 14.47 -12.99 -16.19
CA GLY A 33 15.70 -13.31 -16.91
C GLY A 33 15.52 -14.27 -18.09
N GLN A 34 14.40 -15.01 -18.16
CA GLN A 34 14.05 -15.86 -19.30
C GLN A 34 13.63 -15.06 -20.54
N ILE A 35 13.24 -13.79 -20.36
CA ILE A 35 12.89 -12.88 -21.46
C ILE A 35 14.16 -12.14 -21.85
N SER A 36 14.77 -12.55 -22.97
CA SER A 36 16.02 -11.99 -23.47
C SER A 36 16.01 -10.45 -23.52
N ILE A 37 17.03 -9.83 -22.91
CA ILE A 37 17.38 -8.39 -22.86
C ILE A 37 16.32 -7.46 -22.24
N LEU A 38 15.04 -7.60 -22.60
CA LEU A 38 13.96 -6.70 -22.16
C LEU A 38 13.40 -7.05 -20.78
N GLY A 39 13.44 -8.32 -20.37
CA GLY A 39 12.86 -8.78 -19.10
C GLY A 39 13.43 -8.08 -17.87
N PRO A 40 14.77 -8.09 -17.67
CA PRO A 40 15.41 -7.40 -16.54
C PRO A 40 15.16 -5.89 -16.53
N LEU A 41 15.10 -5.24 -17.69
CA LEU A 41 14.87 -3.79 -17.78
C LEU A 41 13.45 -3.41 -17.36
N ILE A 42 12.45 -4.16 -17.83
CA ILE A 42 11.04 -3.97 -17.45
C ILE A 42 10.85 -4.24 -15.95
N LEU A 43 11.48 -5.31 -15.44
CA LEU A 43 11.50 -5.68 -14.02
C LEU A 43 12.00 -4.52 -13.14
N VAL A 44 13.17 -3.95 -13.45
CA VAL A 44 13.77 -2.88 -12.65
C VAL A 44 12.93 -1.61 -12.68
N VAL A 45 12.50 -1.17 -13.86
CA VAL A 45 11.65 0.02 -14.00
C VAL A 45 10.32 -0.17 -13.26
N GLY A 46 9.71 -1.35 -13.39
CA GLY A 46 8.47 -1.71 -12.70
C GLY A 46 8.61 -1.69 -11.18
N ILE A 47 9.69 -2.24 -10.63
CA ILE A 47 9.96 -2.23 -9.18
C ILE A 47 10.13 -0.79 -8.69
N ILE A 48 10.91 0.05 -9.39
CA ILE A 48 11.13 1.44 -8.98
C ILE A 48 9.82 2.22 -8.96
N CYS A 49 9.02 2.14 -10.02
CA CYS A 49 7.73 2.83 -10.10
C CYS A 49 6.74 2.35 -9.02
N PHE A 50 6.72 1.04 -8.76
CA PHE A 50 5.83 0.45 -7.76
C PHE A 50 6.27 0.80 -6.32
N ALA A 51 7.56 0.67 -6.02
CA ALA A 51 8.12 1.03 -4.72
C ALA A 51 7.92 2.53 -4.42
N PHE A 52 8.15 3.38 -5.42
CA PHE A 52 7.97 4.84 -5.28
C PHE A 52 6.50 5.21 -5.00
N SER A 53 5.57 4.71 -5.82
CA SER A 53 4.14 5.01 -5.63
C SER A 53 3.61 4.49 -4.29
N THR A 54 4.06 3.31 -3.86
CA THR A 54 3.70 2.72 -2.55
C THR A 54 4.25 3.58 -1.42
N THR A 55 5.52 3.97 -1.48
CA THR A 55 6.17 4.82 -0.46
C THR A 55 5.43 6.15 -0.29
N LEU A 56 5.06 6.81 -1.40
CA LEU A 56 4.29 8.05 -1.33
C LEU A 56 2.89 7.85 -0.72
N GLY A 57 2.20 6.76 -1.08
CA GLY A 57 0.91 6.43 -0.51
C GLY A 57 0.98 6.25 1.01
N TRP A 58 1.93 5.45 1.49
CA TRP A 58 2.13 5.22 2.92
C TRP A 58 2.57 6.47 3.69
N ALA A 59 3.40 7.32 3.08
CA ALA A 59 3.74 8.62 3.66
C ALA A 59 2.48 9.47 3.91
N TYR A 60 1.60 9.56 2.90
CA TYR A 60 0.36 10.33 3.02
C TYR A 60 -0.63 9.74 4.03
N TYR A 61 -0.81 8.41 4.03
CA TYR A 61 -1.70 7.76 5.00
C TYR A 61 -1.24 8.01 6.44
N GLY A 62 0.06 7.86 6.71
CA GLY A 62 0.59 8.16 8.04
C GLY A 62 0.52 9.64 8.41
N GLU A 63 0.68 10.57 7.45
CA GLU A 63 0.44 12.00 7.69
C GLU A 63 -0.98 12.27 8.17
N ARG A 64 -2.01 11.63 7.57
CA ARG A 64 -3.40 11.79 8.00
C ARG A 64 -3.63 11.24 9.41
N CYS A 65 -3.04 10.08 9.73
CA CYS A 65 -3.12 9.51 11.07
C CYS A 65 -2.47 10.43 12.12
N VAL A 66 -1.31 11.00 11.81
CA VAL A 66 -0.61 11.94 12.71
C VAL A 66 -1.36 13.26 12.84
N GLU A 67 -1.92 13.78 11.75
CA GLU A 67 -2.76 15.00 11.81
C GLU A 67 -4.00 14.78 12.69
N TYR A 68 -4.63 13.60 12.60
CA TYR A 68 -5.77 13.26 13.44
C TYR A 68 -5.41 13.20 14.94
N PHE A 69 -4.26 12.61 15.29
CA PHE A 69 -3.87 12.43 16.69
C PHE A 69 -3.17 13.65 17.31
N ALA A 70 -2.24 14.28 16.59
CA ALA A 70 -1.34 15.31 17.10
C ALA A 70 -1.52 16.68 16.43
N GLY A 71 -2.44 16.79 15.47
CA GLY A 71 -2.71 18.01 14.73
C GLY A 71 -1.64 18.39 13.70
N LYS A 72 -1.89 19.50 12.99
CA LYS A 72 -1.07 19.95 11.84
C LYS A 72 0.39 20.26 12.17
N LYS A 73 0.70 20.58 13.43
CA LYS A 73 2.07 20.94 13.87
C LYS A 73 3.01 19.74 13.87
N ALA A 74 2.49 18.52 13.98
CA ALA A 74 3.28 17.29 13.98
C ALA A 74 3.61 16.74 12.58
N LEU A 75 3.10 17.36 11.50
CA LEU A 75 3.32 16.88 10.13
C LEU A 75 4.79 17.01 9.69
N VAL A 76 5.43 18.14 10.02
CA VAL A 76 6.84 18.39 9.65
C VAL A 76 7.79 17.38 10.31
N PRO A 77 7.74 17.14 11.64
CA PRO A 77 8.60 16.13 12.26
C PRO A 77 8.30 14.72 11.74
N TYR A 78 7.04 14.38 11.44
CA TYR A 78 6.70 13.10 10.83
C TYR A 78 7.36 12.91 9.46
N ARG A 79 7.30 13.91 8.57
CA ARG A 79 7.95 13.84 7.24
C ARG A 79 9.45 13.62 7.34
N ILE A 80 10.11 14.33 8.26
CA ILE A 80 11.55 14.17 8.50
C ILE A 80 11.85 12.74 8.97
N LEU A 81 11.09 12.25 9.95
CA LEU A 81 11.25 10.88 10.45
C LEU A 81 11.04 9.84 9.36
N TYR A 82 10.00 10.01 8.53
CA TYR A 82 9.68 9.09 7.44
C TYR A 82 10.85 8.96 6.44
N ILE A 83 11.46 10.09 6.06
CA ILE A 83 12.63 10.10 5.16
C ILE A 83 13.83 9.42 5.82
N LEU A 84 14.09 9.68 7.10
CA LEU A 84 15.20 9.03 7.84
C LEU A 84 15.02 7.51 7.89
N VAL A 85 13.81 7.03 8.15
CA VAL A 85 13.50 5.59 8.14
C VAL A 85 13.70 5.01 6.73
N ALA A 86 13.27 5.71 5.69
CA ALA A 86 13.45 5.27 4.31
C ALA A 86 14.94 5.13 3.91
N LEU A 87 15.83 5.95 4.48
CA LEU A 87 17.28 5.84 4.27
C LEU A 87 17.90 4.62 4.96
N ILE A 88 17.38 4.23 6.13
CA ILE A 88 17.91 3.12 6.94
C ILE A 88 17.28 1.78 6.54
N ALA A 89 16.07 1.80 5.97
CA ALA A 89 15.31 0.61 5.59
C ALA A 89 16.09 -0.44 4.76
N PRO A 90 16.95 -0.07 3.77
CA PRO A 90 17.70 -1.06 2.99
C PRO A 90 18.76 -1.84 3.79
N VAL A 91 19.12 -1.36 4.99
CA VAL A 91 20.18 -1.94 5.83
C VAL A 91 19.60 -2.88 6.90
N ILE A 92 18.28 -2.89 7.09
CA ILE A 92 17.59 -3.74 8.07
C ILE A 92 17.30 -5.10 7.45
N ALA A 93 17.36 -6.16 8.26
CA ALA A 93 16.99 -7.51 7.85
C ALA A 93 15.54 -7.54 7.32
N LEU A 94 15.37 -8.05 6.10
CA LEU A 94 14.10 -8.05 5.39
C LEU A 94 12.99 -8.79 6.17
N ASP A 95 13.31 -9.94 6.76
CA ASP A 95 12.36 -10.74 7.57
C ASP A 95 11.84 -9.97 8.78
N LEU A 96 12.71 -9.16 9.41
CA LEU A 96 12.31 -8.33 10.54
C LEU A 96 11.37 -7.20 10.09
N VAL A 97 11.65 -6.59 8.94
CA VAL A 97 10.77 -5.55 8.36
C VAL A 97 9.40 -6.13 8.05
N TRP A 98 9.32 -7.32 7.43
CA TRP A 98 8.06 -8.00 7.16
C TRP A 98 7.31 -8.35 8.44
N LEU A 99 7.99 -8.91 9.44
CA LEU A 99 7.36 -9.26 10.72
C LEU A 99 6.75 -8.03 11.41
N ILE A 100 7.50 -6.92 11.47
CA ILE A 100 7.00 -5.67 12.06
C ILE A 100 5.83 -5.13 11.24
N ALA A 101 5.92 -5.13 9.91
CA ALA A 101 4.85 -4.67 9.04
C ALA A 101 3.56 -5.48 9.21
N ASP A 102 3.67 -6.81 9.28
CA ASP A 102 2.51 -7.70 9.45
C ASP A 102 1.83 -7.50 10.80
N VAL A 103 2.60 -7.37 11.89
CA VAL A 103 2.06 -7.10 13.23
C VAL A 103 1.35 -5.75 13.28
N LEU A 104 1.96 -4.70 12.72
CA LEU A 104 1.37 -3.36 12.71
C LEU A 104 0.12 -3.30 11.81
N ASN A 105 0.14 -3.97 10.66
CA ASN A 105 -1.01 -4.08 9.77
C ASN A 105 -2.15 -4.85 10.42
N ALA A 106 -1.87 -5.95 11.12
CA ALA A 106 -2.88 -6.68 11.88
C ALA A 106 -3.49 -5.80 12.98
N LEU A 107 -2.66 -5.07 13.73
CA LEU A 107 -3.12 -4.17 14.78
C LEU A 107 -4.01 -3.04 14.23
N MET A 108 -3.72 -2.54 13.04
CA MET A 108 -4.56 -1.55 12.35
C MET A 108 -5.85 -2.16 11.80
N ALA A 109 -5.78 -3.36 11.23
CA ALA A 109 -6.90 -4.02 10.59
C ALA A 109 -7.97 -4.46 11.59
N ILE A 110 -7.59 -4.99 12.76
CA ILE A 110 -8.53 -5.47 13.79
C ILE A 110 -9.59 -4.42 14.18
N PRO A 111 -9.23 -3.21 14.66
CA PRO A 111 -10.23 -2.21 15.04
C PRO A 111 -11.05 -1.72 13.85
N ASN A 112 -10.44 -1.59 12.67
CA ASN A 112 -11.14 -1.16 11.46
C ASN A 112 -12.21 -2.19 11.02
N LEU A 113 -11.85 -3.48 11.01
CA LEU A 113 -12.78 -4.55 10.65
C LEU A 113 -13.94 -4.66 11.65
N ILE A 114 -13.67 -4.53 12.96
CA ILE A 114 -14.73 -4.49 13.98
C ILE A 114 -15.68 -3.31 13.73
N ALA A 115 -15.14 -2.12 13.48
CA ALA A 115 -15.95 -0.93 13.22
C ALA A 115 -16.83 -1.10 11.97
N VAL A 116 -16.26 -1.60 10.87
CA VAL A 116 -17.01 -1.85 9.62
C VAL A 116 -18.10 -2.90 9.82
N LEU A 117 -17.86 -3.95 10.59
CA LEU A 117 -18.88 -4.96 10.89
C LEU A 117 -20.05 -4.36 11.69
N LEU A 118 -19.76 -3.54 12.70
CA LEU A 118 -20.79 -2.84 13.50
C LEU A 118 -21.53 -1.78 12.69
N LEU A 119 -20.85 -1.11 11.75
CA LEU A 119 -21.43 -0.08 10.88
C LEU A 119 -22.08 -0.66 9.61
N SER A 120 -21.99 -1.97 9.37
CA SER A 120 -22.60 -2.63 8.22
C SER A 120 -24.10 -2.29 8.00
N PRO A 121 -24.98 -2.23 9.03
CA PRO A 121 -26.37 -1.83 8.80
C PRO A 121 -26.50 -0.37 8.35
N VAL A 122 -25.64 0.53 8.85
CA VAL A 122 -25.64 1.96 8.46
C VAL A 122 -25.20 2.10 7.00
N ILE A 123 -24.12 1.41 6.61
CA ILE A 123 -23.62 1.43 5.23
C ILE A 123 -24.68 0.87 4.27
N VAL A 124 -25.37 -0.21 4.63
CA VAL A 124 -26.44 -0.79 3.79
C VAL A 124 -27.61 0.18 3.64
N ALA A 125 -28.01 0.86 4.72
CA ALA A 125 -29.09 1.85 4.69
C ALA A 125 -28.72 3.04 3.78
N GLU A 126 -27.52 3.62 3.94
CA GLU A 126 -27.04 4.71 3.10
C GLU A 126 -26.88 4.26 1.64
N THR A 127 -26.31 3.08 1.39
CA THR A 127 -26.16 2.54 0.03
C THR A 127 -27.51 2.40 -0.65
N ARG A 128 -28.54 1.88 0.05
CA ARG A 128 -29.91 1.78 -0.48
C ARG A 128 -30.53 3.16 -0.74
N LYS A 129 -30.26 4.15 0.10
CA LYS A 129 -30.73 5.53 -0.10
C LYS A 129 -30.12 6.14 -1.37
N TYR A 130 -28.82 6.00 -1.56
CA TYR A 130 -28.12 6.54 -2.74
C TYR A 130 -28.46 5.80 -4.04
N ILE A 131 -28.55 4.47 -4.02
CA ILE A 131 -28.88 3.68 -5.23
C ILE A 131 -30.28 3.99 -5.77
N ASN A 132 -31.24 4.30 -4.90
CA ASN A 132 -32.61 4.61 -5.30
C ASN A 132 -32.84 6.10 -5.62
N ASN A 133 -31.82 6.95 -5.48
CA ASN A 133 -31.89 8.39 -5.70
C ASN A 133 -30.56 8.90 -6.31
N LEU A 134 -30.07 8.22 -7.34
CA LEU A 134 -28.81 8.55 -8.03
C LEU A 134 -28.81 9.97 -8.65
N ASP A 135 -29.98 10.46 -9.07
CA ASP A 135 -30.16 11.78 -9.69
C ASP A 135 -30.50 12.88 -8.66
N ALA A 136 -30.56 12.55 -7.37
CA ALA A 136 -30.86 13.53 -6.33
C ALA A 136 -29.68 14.49 -6.17
N THR A 137 -29.89 15.76 -6.52
CA THR A 137 -28.93 16.84 -6.26
C THR A 137 -28.96 17.18 -4.77
N ASP A 138 -27.82 17.03 -4.11
CA ASP A 138 -27.66 17.46 -2.72
C ASP A 138 -27.32 18.96 -2.70
N ASP A 139 -28.29 19.78 -2.26
CA ASP A 139 -28.13 21.24 -2.12
C ASP A 139 -27.46 21.62 -0.79
N THR A 140 -26.88 20.66 -0.06
CA THR A 140 -26.17 20.97 1.19
C THR A 140 -25.02 21.95 0.89
N PRO A 141 -24.92 23.06 1.63
CA PRO A 141 -23.82 24.00 1.46
C PRO A 141 -22.50 23.29 1.75
N VAL A 142 -21.64 23.18 0.73
CA VAL A 142 -20.32 22.56 0.87
C VAL A 142 -19.58 23.28 2.00
N PRO A 143 -19.14 22.60 3.07
CA PRO A 143 -18.43 23.23 4.16
C PRO A 143 -17.08 23.75 3.63
N VAL A 144 -17.02 25.04 3.34
CA VAL A 144 -15.78 25.71 2.94
C VAL A 144 -14.86 25.80 4.14
N VAL A 145 -13.76 25.04 4.11
CA VAL A 145 -12.67 25.21 5.06
C VAL A 145 -12.12 26.63 4.84
N LYS A 146 -12.44 27.55 5.77
CA LYS A 146 -11.86 28.89 5.77
C LYS A 146 -10.37 28.78 6.06
N THR A 147 -9.57 28.61 5.01
CA THR A 147 -8.11 28.72 5.08
C THR A 147 -7.78 30.18 5.32
N GLY A 148 -7.77 30.59 6.59
CA GLY A 148 -7.47 31.95 7.01
C GLY A 148 -6.01 32.32 6.69
N ARG A 149 -5.82 33.04 5.59
CA ARG A 149 -4.79 34.07 5.47
C ARG A 149 -5.54 35.40 5.42
N LYS A 150 -5.59 36.07 6.55
CA LYS A 150 -5.62 37.54 6.59
C LYS A 150 -4.23 37.99 6.99
#